data_AF-A0A2U3R3W8-F1
#
_entry.id   AF-A0A2U3R3W8-F1
#
_cell.length_a   1.000
_cell.length_b   1.000
_cell.length_c   1.000
_cell.angle_alpha   90.00
_cell.angle_beta   90.00
_cell.angle_gamma   90.00
#
_symmetry.space_group_name_H-M   'P 1'
#
loop_
_entity.id
_entity.type
_entity.pdbx_description
1 polymer ?
#
loop_
_entity_poly.entity_id
_entity_poly.type
_entity_poly.pdbx_seq_one_letter_code
_entity_poly.pdbx_strand_id
1 'polypeptide(L)' 'MSVAVANKSKPFLHWIGSKRRIVNKLIEHLPQGPHYNYYEPFFGGGALFFQVRHLFKQCFFLTSILI' A
#
# COMPACT_ATOMS: atom_id res chain seq x y z
N MET A 1 21.84 -26.97 1.63
CA MET A 1 20.57 -26.45 2.19
C MET A 1 20.43 -24.99 1.77
N SER A 2 19.77 -24.71 0.63
CA SER A 2 19.55 -23.34 0.18
C SER A 2 18.39 -22.73 0.94
N VAL A 3 18.70 -21.85 1.89
CA VAL A 3 17.70 -21.04 2.58
C VAL A 3 17.26 -19.96 1.58
N ALA A 4 16.02 -20.04 1.09
CA ALA A 4 15.43 -19.01 0.26
C ALA A 4 15.28 -17.73 1.10
N VAL A 5 16.26 -16.83 1.02
CA VAL A 5 16.16 -15.49 1.61
C VAL A 5 15.11 -14.74 0.80
N ALA A 6 13.91 -14.61 1.36
CA ALA A 6 12.88 -13.74 0.82
C ALA A 6 13.42 -12.30 0.81
N ASN A 7 13.94 -11.87 -0.35
CA ASN A 7 14.36 -10.50 -0.59
C ASN A 7 13.12 -9.59 -0.48
N LYS A 8 12.82 -9.12 0.74
CA LYS A 8 11.94 -7.98 0.95
C LYS A 8 12.64 -6.78 0.32
N SER A 9 12.29 -6.48 -0.92
CA SER A 9 12.72 -5.28 -1.62
C SER A 9 12.42 -4.07 -0.73
N LYS A 10 13.46 -3.48 -0.15
CA LYS A 10 13.32 -2.22 0.55
C LYS A 10 13.09 -1.16 -0.53
N PRO A 11 11.99 -0.39 -0.45
CA PRO A 11 11.75 0.66 -1.43
C PRO A 11 12.88 1.69 -1.36
N PHE A 12 13.67 1.77 -2.42
CA PHE A 12 14.84 2.64 -2.55
C PHE A 12 14.48 4.12 -2.67
N LEU A 13 13.21 4.42 -2.98
CA LEU A 13 12.70 5.78 -3.09
C LEU A 13 12.14 6.27 -1.75
N HIS A 14 12.78 7.30 -1.19
CA HIS A 14 12.23 8.08 -0.09
C HIS A 14 11.22 9.09 -0.65
N TRP A 15 9.94 8.70 -0.68
CA TRP A 15 8.86 9.63 -1.05
C TRP A 15 8.50 10.51 0.15
N ILE A 16 8.66 11.83 0.02
CA ILE A 16 8.19 12.80 1.02
C ILE A 16 6.67 12.70 1.11
N GLY A 17 6.14 12.44 2.31
CA GLY A 17 4.72 12.12 2.52
C GLY A 17 4.38 10.62 2.49
N SER A 18 5.37 9.73 2.55
CA SER A 18 5.07 8.30 2.72
C SER A 18 4.28 8.07 4.02
N LYS A 19 3.12 7.41 3.90
CA LYS A 19 2.24 7.11 5.04
C LYS A 19 2.81 6.01 5.96
N ARG A 20 4.05 5.53 5.74
CA ARG A 20 4.65 4.37 6.43
C ARG A 20 4.54 4.40 7.97
N ARG A 21 4.69 5.58 8.60
CA ARG A 21 4.59 5.72 10.07
C ARG A 21 3.17 5.55 10.60
N ILE A 22 2.16 5.91 9.82
CA ILE A 22 0.74 5.90 10.22
C ILE A 22 -0.04 4.74 9.61
N VAL A 23 0.57 3.96 8.70
CA VAL A 23 -0.07 2.86 7.99
C VAL A 23 -0.69 1.83 8.94
N ASN A 24 -0.01 1.46 10.04
CA ASN A 24 -0.56 0.49 10.99
C ASN A 24 -1.90 0.96 11.59
N LYS A 25 -1.96 2.23 12.02
CA LYS A 25 -3.21 2.83 12.54
C LYS A 25 -4.29 2.95 11.47
N LEU A 26 -3.90 3.28 10.23
CA LEU A 26 -4.85 3.35 9.11
C LEU A 26 -5.47 1.98 8.82
N ILE A 27 -4.71 0.90 8.92
CA ILE A 27 -5.18 -0.48 8.69
C ILE A 27 -6.23 -0.90 9.72
N GLU A 28 -6.05 -0.50 10.99
CA GLU A 28 -6.99 -0.80 12.07
C GLU A 28 -8.38 -0.18 11.82
N HIS A 29 -8.43 0.97 11.16
CA HIS A 29 -9.68 1.68 10.85
C HIS A 29 -10.24 1.38 9.45
N LEU A 30 -9.55 0.56 8.65
CA LEU A 30 -10.04 0.21 7.32
C LEU A 30 -11.14 -0.86 7.42
N PRO A 31 -12.27 -0.71 6.71
CA PRO A 31 -13.27 -1.76 6.62
C PRO A 31 -12.66 -2.96 5.90
N GLN A 32 -12.57 -4.10 6.58
CA GLN A 32 -12.02 -5.33 6.01
C GLN A 32 -13.16 -6.15 5.40
N GLY A 33 -12.98 -6.63 4.16
CA GLY A 33 -13.93 -7.57 3.55
C GLY A 33 -13.88 -7.61 2.03
N PRO A 34 -14.26 -8.75 1.42
CA PRO A 34 -14.19 -8.98 -0.04
C PRO A 34 -15.19 -8.15 -0.85
N HIS A 35 -16.10 -7.43 -0.18
CA HIS A 35 -17.12 -6.59 -0.80
C HIS A 35 -16.66 -5.15 -1.04
N TYR A 36 -15.52 -4.74 -0.48
CA TYR A 36 -15.03 -3.36 -0.60
C TYR A 36 -13.93 -3.25 -1.66
N ASN A 37 -14.01 -2.17 -2.43
CA ASN A 37 -12.97 -1.75 -3.36
C ASN A 37 -12.11 -0.67 -2.68
N TYR A 38 -10.79 -0.82 -2.75
CA TYR A 38 -9.86 0.16 -2.19
C TYR A 38 -9.49 1.20 -3.25
N TYR A 39 -9.74 2.47 -2.97
CA TYR A 39 -9.37 3.59 -3.84
C TYR A 39 -8.35 4.47 -3.12
N GLU A 40 -7.13 4.57 -3.68
CA GLU A 40 -6.10 5.48 -3.18
C GLU A 40 -5.90 6.64 -4.15
N PRO A 41 -6.50 7.82 -3.88
CA PRO A 41 -6.42 8.97 -4.79
C PRO A 41 -5.03 9.60 -4.86
N PHE A 42 -4.19 9.38 -3.83
CA PHE A 42 -2.83 9.93 -3.76
C PHE A 42 -1.82 8.80 -3.62
N PHE A 43 -1.42 8.23 -4.77
CA PHE A 43 -0.61 7.01 -4.81
C PHE A 43 0.83 7.20 -4.29
N GLY A 44 1.40 8.41 -4.40
CA GLY A 44 2.70 8.78 -3.81
C GLY A 44 3.73 7.63 -3.79
N GLY A 45 4.19 7.25 -2.59
CA GLY A 45 5.11 6.12 -2.38
C GLY A 45 4.46 4.75 -2.16
N GLY A 46 3.14 4.59 -2.39
CA GLY A 46 2.41 3.32 -2.39
C GLY A 46 2.40 2.50 -1.10
N ALA A 47 2.88 3.06 0.01
CA ALA A 47 3.16 2.29 1.23
C ALA A 47 1.91 1.62 1.85
N LEU A 48 0.76 2.30 1.82
CA LEU A 48 -0.49 1.75 2.33
C LEU A 48 -1.07 0.75 1.33
N PHE A 49 -1.18 1.13 0.05
CA PHE A 49 -1.61 0.25 -1.04
C PHE A 49 -0.93 -1.13 -1.02
N PHE A 50 0.41 -1.18 -0.95
CA PHE A 50 1.12 -2.45 -0.99
C PHE A 50 0.88 -3.34 0.24
N GLN A 51 0.55 -2.73 1.39
CA GLN A 51 0.18 -3.47 2.58
C GLN A 51 -1.25 -3.98 2.53
N VAL A 52 -2.21 -3.19 2.04
CA VAL A 52 -3.64 -3.54 2.13
C VAL A 52 -4.20 -4.26 0.90
N ARG A 53 -3.49 -4.27 -0.24
CA ARG A 53 -3.96 -4.89 -1.49
C ARG A 53 -4.44 -6.34 -1.38
N HIS A 54 -3.95 -7.08 -0.39
CA HIS A 54 -4.32 -8.49 -0.19
C HIS A 54 -5.65 -8.66 0.56
N LEU A 55 -6.15 -7.59 1.20
CA LEU A 55 -7.39 -7.57 1.98
C LEU A 55 -8.61 -7.22 1.13
N PHE A 56 -8.40 -6.65 -0.06
CA PHE A 56 -9.46 -6.13 -0.93
C PHE A 56 -9.53 -6.87 -2.26
N LYS A 57 -10.74 -6.98 -2.83
CA LYS A 57 -10.97 -7.67 -4.11
C LYS A 57 -10.43 -6.88 -5.30
N GLN A 58 -10.63 -5.57 -5.31
CA GLN A 58 -10.11 -4.66 -6.34
C GLN A 58 -9.49 -3.43 -5.67
N CYS A 59 -8.31 -3.05 -6.15
CA CYS A 59 -7.58 -1.89 -5.67
C CYS A 59 -7.29 -0.96 -6.85
N PHE A 60 -7.71 0.29 -6.75
CA PHE A 60 -7.51 1.32 -7.76
C PHE A 60 -6.65 2.43 -7.16
N PHE A 61 -5.67 2.90 -7.92
CA PHE A 61 -4.89 4.08 -7.59
C PHE A 61 -4.97 5.08 -8.73
N LEU A 62 -5.16 6.35 -8.39
CA LEU A 62 -5.12 7.41 -9.39
C LEU A 62 -3.65 7.78 -9.61
N THR A 63 -3.12 7.46 -10.79
CA THR A 63 -1.81 7.93 -11.27
C THR A 63 -1.88 9.35 -11.82
N SER A 64 -3.08 9.83 -12.17
CA SER A 64 -3.29 11.16 -12.71
C SER A 64 -3.48 12.16 -11.57
N ILE A 65 -2.37 12.54 -10.95
CA ILE A 65 -2.20 13.96 -10.65
C ILE A 65 -1.78 14.58 -11.98
N LEU A 66 -2.69 15.37 -12.56
CA LEU A 66 -2.33 16.41 -13.52
C LEU A 66 -1.29 17.32 -12.82
N ILE A 67 -0.02 17.04 -13.08
CA ILE A 67 1.09 17.99 -13.11
C ILE A 67 1.56 18.02 -14.56
#